data_AF-A0A0D0DZH3-F1
#
_entry.id   AF-A0A0D0DZH3-F1
#
_cell.length_a   1.000
_cell.length_b   1.000
_cell.length_c   1.000
_cell.angle_alpha   90.00
_cell.angle_beta   90.00
_cell.angle_gamma   90.00
#
_symmetry.space_group_name_H-M   'P 1'
#
loop_
_entity.id
_entity.type
_entity.pdbx_description
1 polymer ?
#
loop_
_entity_poly.entity_id
_entity_poly.type
_entity_poly.pdbx_seq_one_letter_code
_entity_poly.pdbx_strand_id
1 'polypeptide(L)'
;MDQEDTLLQEKVSRINSPPLQIEIEAHAEIEHAEDDGSTTKKRGKKEGPVLREREPGKSILPFSRVQRIIKADKDLPIVAKDATFLISLATEEFIKRLSEACQKIAERDKRTTVQQKDVGMLASFGGRKNFFFSRK
;
A
#
# COMPACT_ATOMS: atom_id res chain seq x y z
N MET A 1 -24.58 41.18 19.07
CA MET A 1 -24.23 39.82 19.57
C MET A 1 -24.51 38.92 18.40
N ASP A 2 -23.47 38.71 17.62
CA ASP A 2 -23.58 38.63 16.18
C ASP A 2 -23.63 37.19 15.70
N GLN A 3 -24.51 36.93 14.73
CA GLN A 3 -24.78 35.60 14.18
C GLN A 3 -23.56 34.97 13.45
N GLU A 4 -22.47 35.72 13.29
CA GLU A 4 -21.24 35.22 12.66
C GLU A 4 -20.38 34.37 13.62
N ASP A 5 -20.40 34.63 14.93
CA ASP A 5 -19.62 33.86 15.91
C ASP A 5 -20.18 32.45 16.13
N THR A 6 -21.48 32.26 15.93
CA THR A 6 -22.14 30.95 16.05
C THR A 6 -21.73 30.01 14.91
N LEU A 7 -21.49 30.55 13.71
CA LEU A 7 -21.10 29.78 12.53
C LEU A 7 -19.62 29.33 12.59
N LEU A 8 -18.77 30.08 13.30
CA LEU A 8 -17.38 29.70 13.54
C LEU A 8 -17.27 28.61 14.62
N GLN A 9 -18.14 28.62 15.63
CA GLN A 9 -18.18 27.55 16.64
C GLN A 9 -18.64 26.21 16.04
N GLU A 10 -19.54 26.21 15.05
CA GLU A 10 -19.99 24.97 14.39
C GLU A 10 -18.93 24.35 13.46
N LYS A 11 -18.02 25.16 12.90
CA LYS A 11 -16.93 24.66 12.03
C LYS A 11 -15.79 24.01 12.82
N VAL A 12 -15.52 24.48 14.04
CA VAL A 12 -14.42 23.96 14.88
C VAL A 12 -14.75 22.59 15.49
N SER A 13 -16.02 22.29 15.78
CA SER A 13 -16.43 20.99 16.33
C SER A 13 -16.35 19.82 15.32
N ARG A 14 -16.34 20.10 14.01
CA ARG A 14 -16.18 19.07 12.95
C ARG A 14 -14.72 18.64 12.75
N ILE A 15 -13.76 19.34 13.36
CA ILE A 15 -12.32 19.05 13.23
C ILE A 15 -11.89 17.95 14.22
N ASN A 16 -12.70 17.66 15.24
CA ASN A 16 -12.33 16.78 16.35
C ASN A 16 -13.18 15.49 16.41
N SER A 17 -13.35 14.82 15.27
CA SER A 17 -13.92 13.47 15.27
C SER A 17 -12.86 12.48 15.78
N PRO A 18 -13.17 11.65 16.79
CA PRO A 18 -12.23 10.68 17.32
C PRO A 18 -11.88 9.61 16.26
N PRO A 19 -10.68 9.01 16.32
CA PRO A 19 -10.31 7.94 15.41
C PRO A 19 -11.27 6.75 15.60
N LEU A 20 -11.84 6.29 14.49
CA LEU A 20 -12.72 5.12 14.47
C LEU A 20 -11.93 3.88 14.92
N GLN A 21 -12.26 3.37 16.11
CA GLN A 21 -11.81 2.07 16.60
C GLN A 21 -12.66 0.99 15.91
N ILE A 22 -12.02 0.06 15.21
CA ILE A 22 -12.66 -1.09 14.60
C ILE A 22 -12.32 -2.30 15.48
N GLU A 23 -13.28 -2.70 16.32
CA GLU A 23 -13.27 -3.97 17.04
C GLU A 23 -13.86 -5.05 16.12
N ILE A 24 -13.14 -6.15 15.88
CA ILE A 24 -13.67 -7.32 15.19
C ILE A 24 -13.30 -8.57 15.98
N GLU A 25 -14.28 -9.11 16.70
CA GLU A 25 -14.27 -10.47 17.21
C GLU A 25 -14.61 -11.46 16.09
N ALA A 26 -13.53 -12.11 15.65
CA ALA A 26 -13.30 -13.48 15.23
C ALA A 26 -14.42 -14.45 14.75
N HIS A 27 -13.96 -15.23 13.76
CA HIS A 27 -14.03 -16.71 13.63
C HIS A 27 -14.75 -17.21 12.37
N ALA A 28 -13.98 -17.79 11.45
CA ALA A 28 -14.18 -19.15 10.97
C ALA A 28 -13.04 -19.54 9.99
N GLU A 29 -12.49 -20.73 10.24
CA GLU A 29 -11.49 -21.46 9.49
C GLU A 29 -11.97 -21.80 8.07
N ILE A 30 -11.06 -22.07 7.12
CA ILE A 30 -11.18 -23.16 6.11
C ILE A 30 -9.88 -23.31 5.31
N GLU A 31 -9.62 -24.58 5.02
CA GLU A 31 -8.42 -25.27 4.55
C GLU A 31 -8.04 -25.06 3.07
N HIS A 32 -6.80 -25.46 2.76
CA HIS A 32 -6.15 -25.42 1.45
C HIS A 32 -6.64 -26.50 0.46
N ALA A 33 -6.75 -26.13 -0.83
CA ALA A 33 -6.73 -27.08 -1.94
C ALA A 33 -6.06 -26.46 -3.20
N GLU A 34 -5.31 -27.29 -3.92
CA GLU A 34 -4.47 -26.95 -5.08
C GLU A 34 -5.23 -26.90 -6.43
N ASP A 35 -4.49 -26.41 -7.43
CA ASP A 35 -4.76 -25.94 -8.79
C ASP A 35 -5.19 -27.00 -9.84
N ASP A 36 -6.20 -26.71 -10.68
CA ASP A 36 -6.21 -26.91 -12.15
C ASP A 36 -7.48 -26.34 -12.84
N GLY A 37 -7.31 -25.69 -14.01
CA GLY A 37 -8.18 -25.88 -15.18
C GLY A 37 -9.58 -25.23 -15.34
N SER A 38 -9.61 -24.04 -15.97
CA SER A 38 -10.61 -23.54 -16.95
C SER A 38 -11.96 -22.86 -16.53
N THR A 39 -12.14 -21.66 -17.10
CA THR A 39 -13.36 -20.93 -17.53
C THR A 39 -14.63 -20.88 -16.66
N THR A 40 -14.94 -19.70 -16.10
CA THR A 40 -16.12 -18.88 -16.50
C THR A 40 -16.15 -17.52 -15.77
N LYS A 41 -16.48 -16.45 -16.51
CA LYS A 41 -16.75 -15.11 -15.97
C LYS A 41 -17.95 -15.16 -15.01
N LYS A 42 -17.72 -14.89 -13.72
CA LYS A 42 -18.74 -14.30 -12.82
C LYS A 42 -18.15 -13.02 -12.24
N ARG A 43 -18.87 -11.91 -12.44
CA ARG A 43 -18.54 -10.60 -11.86
C ARG A 43 -18.63 -10.73 -10.33
N GLY A 44 -17.47 -10.91 -9.70
CA GLY A 44 -17.32 -10.99 -8.25
C GLY A 44 -17.64 -9.65 -7.60
N LYS A 45 -18.47 -9.72 -6.56
CA LYS A 45 -18.85 -8.65 -5.64
C LYS A 45 -17.56 -8.00 -5.10
N LYS A 46 -17.50 -6.67 -5.05
CA LYS A 46 -16.33 -5.92 -4.56
C LYS A 46 -16.11 -6.23 -3.09
N GLU A 47 -15.24 -7.19 -2.80
CA GLU A 47 -14.75 -7.47 -1.47
C GLU A 47 -13.93 -6.27 -0.99
N GLY A 48 -14.17 -5.85 0.25
CA GLY A 48 -13.42 -4.78 0.88
C GLY A 48 -11.92 -5.13 0.99
N PRO A 49 -11.06 -4.15 1.31
CA PRO A 49 -9.62 -4.37 1.34
C PRO A 49 -9.26 -5.38 2.44
N VAL A 50 -9.02 -6.64 2.05
CA VAL A 50 -8.51 -7.68 2.95
C VAL A 50 -7.08 -7.29 3.32
N LEU A 51 -6.88 -6.91 4.59
CA LEU A 51 -5.55 -6.63 5.12
C LEU A 51 -4.83 -7.98 5.26
N ARG A 52 -3.94 -8.29 4.33
CA ARG A 52 -3.18 -9.55 4.34
C ARG A 52 -2.16 -9.52 5.47
N GLU A 53 -2.36 -10.36 6.47
CA GLU A 53 -1.41 -10.54 7.55
C GLU A 53 -0.14 -11.24 7.04
N ARG A 54 1.00 -10.88 7.60
CA ARG A 54 2.31 -11.42 7.18
C ARG A 54 2.63 -12.66 7.99
N GLU A 55 2.80 -13.78 7.31
CA GLU A 55 3.42 -14.95 7.89
C GLU A 55 4.95 -14.77 7.99
N PRO A 56 5.58 -15.04 9.15
CA PRO A 56 7.03 -15.00 9.29
C PRO A 56 7.73 -15.88 8.25
N GLY A 57 8.80 -15.36 7.64
CA GLY A 57 9.55 -16.07 6.60
C GLY A 57 8.90 -16.08 5.22
N LYS A 58 7.74 -15.43 5.04
CA LYS A 58 7.10 -15.24 3.74
C LYS A 58 6.87 -13.76 3.43
N SER A 59 6.85 -13.46 2.13
CA SER A 59 6.55 -12.14 1.60
C SER A 59 5.13 -12.16 1.02
N ILE A 60 4.43 -11.02 1.05
CA ILE A 60 3.13 -10.86 0.37
C ILE A 60 3.28 -10.88 -1.16
N LEU A 61 4.50 -10.66 -1.68
CA LEU A 61 4.81 -10.78 -3.09
C LEU A 61 5.09 -12.25 -3.42
N PRO A 62 4.50 -12.81 -4.51
CA PRO A 62 4.76 -14.19 -4.88
C PRO A 62 6.23 -14.43 -5.22
N PHE A 63 6.89 -15.31 -4.47
CA PHE A 63 8.33 -15.57 -4.58
C PHE A 63 8.76 -15.93 -6.02
N SER A 64 7.98 -16.79 -6.69
CA SER A 64 8.24 -17.20 -8.07
C SER A 64 8.20 -16.03 -9.07
N ARG A 65 7.34 -15.03 -8.82
CA ARG A 65 7.27 -13.82 -9.66
C ARG A 65 8.49 -12.94 -9.47
N VAL A 66 8.93 -12.75 -8.23
CA VAL A 66 10.14 -11.98 -7.91
C VAL A 66 11.37 -12.64 -8.55
N GLN A 67 11.52 -13.96 -8.39
CA GLN A 67 12.61 -14.71 -9.01
C GLN A 67 12.62 -14.58 -10.54
N ARG A 68 11.45 -14.59 -11.18
CA ARG A 68 11.34 -14.42 -12.63
C ARG A 68 11.74 -13.01 -13.09
N ILE A 69 11.44 -11.99 -12.29
CA ILE A 69 11.85 -10.60 -12.57
C ILE A 69 13.38 -10.48 -12.44
N ILE A 70 13.97 -11.05 -11.39
CA ILE A 70 15.43 -11.05 -11.19
C ILE A 70 16.14 -11.73 -12.36
N LYS A 71 15.66 -12.91 -12.79
CA LYS A 71 16.23 -13.66 -13.92
C LYS A 71 16.00 -13.03 -15.29
N ALA A 72 15.19 -11.98 -15.40
CA ALA A 72 15.02 -11.26 -16.65
C ALA A 72 16.29 -10.47 -17.01
N ASP A 73 17.12 -10.15 -16.02
CA ASP A 73 18.46 -9.60 -16.19
C ASP A 73 19.44 -10.74 -16.52
N LYS A 74 20.09 -10.64 -17.69
CA LYS A 74 21.01 -11.66 -18.20
C LYS A 74 22.43 -11.51 -17.65
N ASP A 75 22.76 -10.34 -17.14
CA ASP A 75 24.10 -10.02 -16.63
C ASP A 75 24.23 -10.32 -15.14
N LEU A 76 23.11 -10.65 -14.47
CA LEU A 76 23.13 -11.07 -13.07
C LEU A 76 23.61 -12.52 -12.91
N PRO A 77 24.52 -12.78 -11.95
CA PRO A 77 24.89 -14.13 -11.58
C PRO A 77 23.73 -14.85 -10.87
N ILE A 78 23.97 -16.11 -10.49
CA ILE A 78 22.99 -16.89 -9.72
C ILE A 78 22.69 -16.18 -8.39
N VAL A 79 21.43 -15.77 -8.22
CA VAL A 79 20.94 -15.11 -7.01
C VAL A 79 20.45 -16.16 -6.01
N ALA A 80 20.92 -16.05 -4.77
CA ALA A 80 20.53 -16.93 -3.67
C ALA A 80 19.06 -16.71 -3.24
N LYS A 81 18.46 -17.72 -2.60
CA LYS A 81 17.04 -17.71 -2.22
C LYS A 81 16.72 -16.65 -1.16
N ASP A 82 17.61 -16.49 -0.19
CA ASP A 82 17.57 -15.46 0.85
C ASP A 82 17.68 -14.04 0.29
N ALA A 83 18.54 -13.82 -0.72
CA ALA A 83 18.63 -12.56 -1.44
C ALA A 83 17.31 -12.25 -2.17
N THR A 84 16.71 -13.25 -2.81
CA THR A 84 15.37 -13.10 -3.45
C THR A 84 14.31 -12.73 -2.42
N PHE A 85 14.33 -13.35 -1.24
CA PHE A 85 13.40 -13.01 -0.15
C PHE A 85 13.60 -11.57 0.36
N LEU A 86 14.84 -11.14 0.56
CA LEU A 86 15.16 -9.76 0.96
C LEU A 86 14.71 -8.74 -0.09
N ILE A 87 14.89 -9.03 -1.37
CA ILE A 87 14.38 -8.19 -2.47
C ILE A 87 12.86 -8.05 -2.37
N SER A 88 12.14 -9.15 -2.10
CA SER A 88 10.68 -9.10 -1.91
C SER A 88 10.30 -8.18 -0.74
N LEU A 89 10.96 -8.31 0.42
CA LEU A 89 10.71 -7.45 1.59
C LEU A 89 11.01 -5.97 1.31
N ALA A 90 12.16 -5.70 0.67
CA ALA A 90 12.54 -4.36 0.28
C ALA A 90 11.53 -3.73 -0.68
N THR A 91 10.99 -4.53 -1.61
CA THR A 91 9.98 -4.07 -2.58
C THR A 91 8.66 -3.71 -1.90
N GLU A 92 8.25 -4.45 -0.86
CA GLU A 92 7.04 -4.13 -0.10
C GLU A 92 7.18 -2.79 0.65
N GLU A 93 8.31 -2.59 1.34
CA GLU A 93 8.60 -1.32 2.01
C GLU A 93 8.71 -0.17 1.01
N PHE A 94 9.28 -0.42 -0.17
CA PHE A 94 9.31 0.54 -1.26
C PHE A 94 7.89 0.94 -1.70
N ILE A 95 7.00 -0.01 -1.96
CA ILE A 95 5.62 0.27 -2.38
C ILE A 95 4.87 1.05 -1.29
N LYS A 96 5.06 0.69 -0.03
CA LYS A 96 4.44 1.40 1.11
C LYS A 96 4.87 2.87 1.13
N ARG A 97 6.17 3.14 1.13
CA ARG A 97 6.72 4.50 1.16
C ARG A 97 6.35 5.30 -0.09
N LEU A 98 6.36 4.66 -1.26
CA LEU A 98 5.95 5.27 -2.51
C LEU A 98 4.48 5.70 -2.44
N SER A 99 3.60 4.82 -1.96
CA SER A 99 2.17 5.09 -1.83
C SER A 99 1.90 6.23 -0.85
N GLU A 100 2.54 6.23 0.33
CA GLU A 100 2.43 7.31 1.32
C GLU A 100 2.90 8.66 0.77
N ALA A 101 3.99 8.67 0.00
CA ALA A 101 4.51 9.91 -0.61
C ALA A 101 3.60 10.43 -1.72
N CYS A 102 3.10 9.55 -2.60
CA CYS A 102 2.12 9.90 -3.63
C CYS A 102 0.81 10.42 -3.01
N GLN A 103 0.36 9.82 -1.92
CA GLN A 103 -0.82 10.27 -1.18
C GLN A 103 -0.62 11.68 -0.62
N LYS A 104 0.54 11.98 -0.01
CA LYS A 104 0.87 13.34 0.47
C LYS A 104 0.88 14.38 -0.66
N ILE A 105 1.19 13.97 -1.89
CA ILE A 105 1.11 14.85 -3.05
C ILE A 105 -0.36 15.09 -3.44
N ALA A 106 -1.16 14.03 -3.52
CA ALA A 106 -2.58 14.13 -3.81
C ALA A 106 -3.33 14.99 -2.78
N GLU A 107 -3.02 14.82 -1.49
CA GLU A 107 -3.60 15.59 -0.39
C GLU A 107 -3.29 17.08 -0.47
N ARG A 108 -2.07 17.46 -0.87
CA ARG A 108 -1.70 18.88 -1.11
C ARG A 108 -2.54 19.50 -2.23
N ASP A 109 -2.92 18.70 -3.21
CA ASP A 109 -3.82 19.08 -4.29
C ASP A 109 -5.32 18.93 -3.90
N LYS A 110 -5.63 18.71 -2.62
CA LYS A 110 -6.99 18.51 -2.08
C LYS A 110 -7.72 17.32 -2.70
N ARG A 111 -6.98 16.30 -3.11
CA ARG A 111 -7.52 15.05 -3.67
C ARG A 111 -7.32 13.90 -2.69
N THR A 112 -8.32 13.03 -2.63
CA THR A 112 -8.25 11.78 -1.87
C THR A 112 -7.73 10.60 -2.69
N THR A 113 -7.66 10.76 -4.02
CA THR A 113 -7.22 9.73 -4.96
C THR A 113 -5.87 10.09 -5.59
N VAL A 114 -4.94 9.15 -5.53
CA VAL A 114 -3.64 9.22 -6.22
C VAL A 114 -3.83 9.05 -7.73
N GLN A 115 -3.21 9.94 -8.49
CA GLN A 115 -3.21 9.95 -9.95
C GLN A 115 -1.80 9.71 -10.50
N GLN A 116 -1.69 9.35 -11.78
CA GLN A 116 -0.39 9.12 -12.43
C GLN A 116 0.56 10.32 -12.31
N LYS A 117 0.02 11.55 -12.36
CA LYS A 117 0.80 12.78 -12.18
C LYS A 117 1.49 12.86 -10.81
N ASP A 118 0.92 12.27 -9.77
CA ASP A 118 1.50 12.29 -8.42
C ASP A 118 2.77 11.43 -8.36
N VAL A 119 2.72 10.26 -9.03
CA VAL A 119 3.88 9.37 -9.21
C VAL A 119 4.93 10.04 -10.09
N GLY A 120 4.52 10.64 -11.20
CA GLY A 120 5.41 11.36 -12.11
C GLY A 120 6.14 12.51 -11.41
N MET A 121 5.41 13.32 -10.64
CA MET A 121 6.01 14.36 -9.83
C MET A 121 7.00 13.78 -8.82
N LEU A 122 6.64 12.74 -8.07
CA LEU A 122 7.55 12.12 -7.11
C LEU A 122 8.85 11.61 -7.77
N ALA A 123 8.76 11.02 -8.96
CA ALA A 123 9.91 10.55 -9.74
C ALA A 123 10.77 11.70 -10.30
N SER A 124 10.15 12.79 -10.77
CA SER A 124 10.85 13.96 -11.31
C SER A 124 11.45 14.87 -10.22
N PHE A 125 10.92 14.83 -8.98
CA PHE A 125 11.46 15.55 -7.82
C PHE A 125 12.78 14.94 -7.29
N GLY A 126 13.51 14.18 -8.10
CA GLY A 126 14.72 13.39 -7.84
C GLY A 126 15.95 14.14 -7.30
N GLY A 127 15.78 14.96 -6.27
CA GLY A 127 16.83 15.68 -5.56
C GLY A 127 16.54 15.98 -4.08
N ARG A 128 15.33 15.74 -3.57
CA ARG A 128 15.10 15.87 -2.12
C ARG A 128 15.49 14.58 -1.40
N LYS A 129 16.71 14.61 -0.86
CA LYS A 129 17.46 13.66 -0.03
C LYS A 129 16.70 12.95 1.13
N ASN A 130 15.37 13.10 1.23
CA ASN A 130 14.56 12.67 2.37
C ASN A 130 13.57 11.53 2.07
N PHE A 131 13.39 11.10 0.81
CA PHE A 131 12.44 10.01 0.49
C PHE A 131 12.84 8.68 1.17
N PHE A 132 14.13 8.34 1.15
CA PHE A 132 14.64 7.10 1.78
C PHE A 132 15.03 7.28 3.26
N PHE A 133 15.41 8.49 3.69
CA PHE A 133 16.06 8.72 4.99
C PHE A 133 15.21 9.43 6.07
N SER A 134 13.94 9.75 5.80
CA SER A 134 13.10 10.43 6.80
C SER A 134 12.44 9.45 7.80
N ARG A 135 13.26 8.74 8.57
CA ARG A 135 12.91 8.15 9.87
C ARG A 135 14.15 8.22 10.76
N LYS A 136 14.19 9.23 11.62
CA LYS A 136 14.85 9.16 12.92
C LYS A 136 13.76 9.17 13.96
#